data_AF-A0A928Q8T2-F1
#
_entry.id   AF-A0A928Q8T2-F1
#
_cell.length_a   1.000
_cell.length_b   1.000
_cell.length_c   1.000
_cell.angle_alpha   90.00
_cell.angle_beta   90.00
_cell.angle_gamma   90.00
#
_symmetry.space_group_name_H-M   'P 1'
#
loop_
_entity.id
_entity.type
_entity.pdbx_description
1 polymer ?
#
loop_
_entity_poly.entity_id
_entity_poly.type
_entity_poly.pdbx_seq_one_letter_code
_entity_poly.pdbx_strand_id
1 'polypeptide(L)'
;MNEECLICEAPLEYLDADEAMECELCHKKQNSKTRCVNGHFVCDECHTSGMDGIISMCLNSRSEDPVEIMEEMMSMPSCHMHGLEHHTMVSSALLTAYRNVGGDIDLKAALYEMQKRGKQVPGGACGFWGACGAGVSTGMYVSVALKATPLAGDAWGLSNQMTARAHDC
;
A
#
# COMPACT_ATOMS: atom_id res chain seq x y z
N MET A 1 -8.10 13.10 13.14
CA MET A 1 -6.82 13.62 12.65
C MET A 1 -7.01 13.78 11.16
N ASN A 2 -6.91 15.01 10.65
CA ASN A 2 -7.38 15.35 9.31
C ASN A 2 -6.42 14.77 8.27
N GLU A 3 -6.94 14.18 7.21
CA GLU A 3 -6.17 13.88 6.02
C GLU A 3 -5.82 15.22 5.35
N GLU A 4 -4.54 15.45 5.09
CA GLU A 4 -4.05 16.75 4.64
C GLU A 4 -3.63 16.67 3.18
N CYS A 5 -4.04 17.66 2.40
CA CYS A 5 -3.71 17.78 0.99
C CYS A 5 -2.19 17.92 0.78
N LEU A 6 -1.59 17.11 -0.11
CA LEU A 6 -0.17 17.20 -0.48
C LEU A 6 0.25 18.55 -1.10
N ILE A 7 -0.71 19.39 -1.49
CA ILE A 7 -0.46 20.69 -2.13
C ILE A 7 -0.60 21.86 -1.14
N CYS A 8 -1.57 21.81 -0.24
CA CYS A 8 -1.89 22.95 0.63
C CYS A 8 -2.21 22.59 2.08
N GLU A 9 -2.03 21.32 2.47
CA GLU A 9 -2.24 20.78 3.82
C GLU A 9 -3.69 20.90 4.36
N ALA A 10 -4.60 21.47 3.57
CA ALA A 10 -6.00 21.57 3.96
C ALA A 10 -6.70 20.19 3.96
N PRO A 11 -7.79 20.02 4.73
CA PRO A 11 -8.48 18.74 4.85
C PRO A 11 -8.96 18.17 3.51
N LEU A 12 -9.00 16.84 3.42
CA LEU A 12 -9.67 16.14 2.33
C LEU A 12 -11.19 16.05 2.58
N GLU A 13 -11.95 16.09 1.49
CA GLU A 13 -13.36 15.76 1.43
C GLU A 13 -13.60 14.51 0.56
N TYR A 14 -14.57 13.71 0.97
CA TYR A 14 -15.02 12.51 0.26
C TYR A 14 -16.40 12.76 -0.33
N LEU A 15 -16.53 12.54 -1.64
CA LEU A 15 -17.71 12.80 -2.44
C LEU A 15 -18.57 11.54 -2.58
N ASP A 16 -19.89 11.71 -2.72
CA ASP A 16 -20.81 10.58 -2.93
C ASP A 16 -20.66 9.94 -4.33
N ALA A 17 -20.30 10.76 -5.32
CA ALA A 17 -20.14 10.36 -6.71
C ALA A 17 -18.72 10.65 -7.22
N ASP A 18 -18.31 9.89 -8.22
CA ASP A 18 -17.07 10.15 -8.96
C ASP A 18 -17.19 11.48 -9.71
N GLU A 19 -16.20 12.36 -9.53
CA GLU A 19 -16.03 13.56 -10.34
C GLU A 19 -14.76 13.43 -11.19
N ALA A 20 -14.81 13.94 -12.42
CA ALA A 20 -13.63 14.04 -13.27
C ALA A 20 -12.73 15.17 -12.75
N MET A 21 -11.51 14.81 -12.33
CA MET A 21 -10.54 15.73 -11.76
C MET A 21 -9.21 15.66 -12.52
N GLU A 22 -8.43 16.73 -12.46
CA GLU A 22 -7.09 16.81 -13.06
C GLU A 22 -6.04 16.84 -11.95
N CYS A 23 -5.04 15.95 -12.05
CA CYS A 23 -3.98 15.86 -11.06
C CYS A 23 -3.08 17.11 -11.08
N GLU A 24 -2.88 17.74 -9.94
CA GLU A 24 -2.03 18.95 -9.77
C GLU A 24 -0.55 18.72 -10.13
N LEU A 25 -0.09 17.46 -10.14
CA LEU A 25 1.31 17.12 -10.38
C LEU A 25 1.59 16.62 -11.80
N CYS A 26 0.72 15.77 -12.36
CA CYS A 26 0.93 15.17 -13.68
C CYS A 26 -0.08 15.59 -14.75
N HIS A 27 -1.09 16.39 -14.39
CA HIS A 27 -2.14 16.89 -15.28
C HIS A 27 -2.97 15.81 -15.99
N LYS A 28 -2.85 14.53 -15.58
CA LYS A 28 -3.73 13.47 -16.06
C LYS A 28 -5.13 13.66 -15.46
N LYS A 29 -6.14 13.43 -16.27
CA LYS A 29 -7.54 13.44 -15.86
C LYS A 29 -8.00 12.04 -15.49
N GLN A 30 -8.62 11.89 -14.32
CA GLN A 30 -9.23 10.65 -13.87
C GLN A 30 -10.41 10.95 -12.95
N ASN A 31 -11.28 9.96 -12.78
CA ASN A 31 -12.38 10.04 -11.84
C ASN A 31 -11.85 9.81 -10.42
N SER A 32 -12.35 10.59 -9.46
CA SER A 32 -12.04 10.44 -8.04
C SER A 32 -13.25 10.80 -7.19
N LYS A 33 -13.33 10.19 -6.00
CA LYS A 33 -14.25 10.57 -4.92
C LYS A 33 -13.58 11.36 -3.81
N THR A 34 -12.31 11.68 -3.96
CA THR A 34 -11.54 12.37 -2.92
C THR A 34 -10.81 13.55 -3.53
N ARG A 35 -10.96 14.72 -2.90
CA ARG A 35 -10.19 15.92 -3.19
C ARG A 35 -9.99 16.74 -1.93
N CYS A 36 -9.10 17.72 -1.98
CA CYS A 36 -9.00 18.73 -0.94
C CYS A 36 -10.23 19.65 -0.95
N VAL A 37 -10.62 20.18 0.20
CA VAL A 37 -11.67 21.22 0.31
C VAL A 37 -11.40 22.48 -0.53
N ASN A 38 -10.16 22.69 -0.97
CA ASN A 38 -9.76 23.77 -1.89
C ASN A 38 -9.74 23.34 -3.37
N GLY A 39 -10.21 22.14 -3.70
CA GLY A 39 -10.32 21.62 -5.07
C GLY A 39 -9.10 20.86 -5.59
N HIS A 40 -7.97 20.87 -4.87
CA HIS A 40 -6.76 20.14 -5.31
C HIS A 40 -6.99 18.62 -5.35
N PHE A 41 -6.47 18.00 -6.40
CA PHE A 41 -6.49 16.56 -6.58
C PHE A 41 -5.10 16.06 -6.96
N VAL A 42 -4.63 14.97 -6.32
CA VAL A 42 -3.38 14.28 -6.66
C VAL A 42 -3.70 12.82 -6.92
N CYS A 43 -3.36 12.30 -8.10
CA CYS A 43 -3.64 10.91 -8.44
C CYS A 43 -2.77 9.93 -7.66
N ASP A 44 -3.26 8.69 -7.51
CA ASP A 44 -2.58 7.59 -6.82
C ASP A 44 -1.14 7.33 -7.31
N GLU A 45 -0.90 7.51 -8.62
CA GLU A 45 0.45 7.37 -9.20
C GLU A 45 1.43 8.42 -8.65
N CYS A 46 0.99 9.67 -8.57
CA CYS A 46 1.80 10.76 -8.02
C CYS A 46 1.92 10.68 -6.50
N HIS A 47 0.85 10.27 -5.82
CA HIS A 47 0.85 10.04 -4.37
C HIS A 47 1.89 8.98 -3.98
N THR A 48 2.01 7.93 -4.78
CA THR A 48 2.91 6.80 -4.50
C THR A 48 4.32 6.95 -5.07
N SER A 49 4.70 8.15 -5.52
CA SER A 49 6.04 8.45 -6.05
C SER A 49 7.14 8.38 -4.98
N GLY A 50 6.81 8.61 -3.70
CA GLY A 50 7.74 8.51 -2.57
C GLY A 50 8.10 7.07 -2.13
N MET A 51 7.52 6.03 -2.74
CA MET A 51 7.69 4.65 -2.28
C MET A 51 9.07 4.04 -2.54
N ASP A 52 9.93 4.68 -3.34
CA ASP A 52 11.31 4.21 -3.54
C ASP A 52 12.13 4.23 -2.24
N GLY A 53 11.81 5.16 -1.32
CA GLY A 53 12.40 5.21 0.01
C GLY A 53 12.08 3.96 0.84
N ILE A 54 10.83 3.50 0.79
CA ILE A 54 10.36 2.29 1.49
C ILE A 54 11.10 1.05 0.99
N ILE A 55 11.24 0.90 -0.33
CA ILE A 55 11.97 -0.23 -0.93
C ILE A 55 13.44 -0.20 -0.50
N SER A 56 14.08 0.96 -0.57
CA SER A 56 15.48 1.12 -0.16
C SER A 56 15.68 0.77 1.31
N MET A 57 14.77 1.22 2.19
CA MET A 57 14.79 0.89 3.61
C MET A 57 14.70 -0.63 3.82
N CYS A 58 13.69 -1.28 3.25
CA CYS A 58 13.50 -2.74 3.35
C CYS A 58 14.72 -3.54 2.87
N LEU A 59 15.35 -3.15 1.75
CA LEU A 59 16.55 -3.81 1.22
C LEU A 59 17.76 -3.72 2.15
N ASN A 60 17.83 -2.68 2.99
CA ASN A 60 18.92 -2.46 3.94
C ASN A 60 18.59 -2.97 5.35
N SER A 61 17.33 -3.31 5.64
CA SER A 61 16.92 -3.83 6.95
C SER A 61 17.58 -5.18 7.24
N ARG A 62 17.91 -5.38 8.52
CA ARG A 62 18.35 -6.66 9.08
C ARG A 62 17.39 -7.21 10.15
N SER A 63 16.32 -6.49 10.47
CA SER A 63 15.38 -6.95 11.48
C SER A 63 14.63 -8.18 10.98
N GLU A 64 14.42 -9.12 11.88
CA GLU A 64 13.58 -10.30 11.66
C GLU A 64 12.14 -10.07 12.15
N ASP A 65 11.90 -8.94 12.84
CA ASP A 65 10.60 -8.55 13.35
C ASP A 65 9.88 -7.63 12.33
N PRO A 66 8.77 -8.10 11.71
CA PRO A 66 8.01 -7.27 10.78
C PRO A 66 7.40 -6.03 11.45
N VAL A 67 7.18 -6.04 12.77
CA VAL A 67 6.67 -4.86 13.50
C VAL A 67 7.74 -3.78 13.56
N GLU A 68 8.99 -4.12 13.90
CA GLU A 68 10.10 -3.16 13.91
C GLU A 68 10.32 -2.54 12.52
N ILE A 69 10.28 -3.37 11.46
CA ILE A 69 10.43 -2.89 10.08
C ILE A 69 9.28 -1.93 9.73
N MET A 70 8.05 -2.26 10.15
CA MET A 70 6.89 -1.40 9.92
C MET A 70 7.01 -0.07 10.66
N GLU A 71 7.43 -0.08 11.91
CA GLU A 71 7.66 1.12 12.72
C GLU A 71 8.73 2.03 12.10
N GLU A 72 9.82 1.44 11.59
CA GLU A 72 10.85 2.20 10.87
C GLU A 72 10.30 2.85 9.60
N MET A 73 9.51 2.13 8.80
CA MET A 73 8.85 2.69 7.61
C MET A 73 7.85 3.81 7.99
N MET A 74 7.05 3.64 9.05
CA MET A 74 6.10 4.64 9.52
C MET A 74 6.79 5.90 10.07
N SER A 75 8.03 5.79 10.54
CA SER A 75 8.83 6.93 11.00
C SER A 75 9.38 7.79 9.86
N MET A 76 9.29 7.33 8.62
CA MET A 76 9.79 8.07 7.46
C MET A 76 8.91 9.30 7.18
N PRO A 77 9.50 10.48 6.88
CA PRO A 77 8.73 11.68 6.54
C PRO A 77 7.80 11.52 5.33
N SER A 78 8.05 10.54 4.47
CA SER A 78 7.24 10.24 3.30
C SER A 78 6.02 9.34 3.58
N CYS A 79 5.86 8.85 4.81
CA CYS A 79 4.76 7.97 5.21
C CYS A 79 3.62 8.80 5.80
N HIS A 80 2.49 8.88 5.10
CA HIS A 80 1.31 9.63 5.57
C HIS A 80 0.29 8.67 6.19
N MET A 81 -0.39 9.09 7.27
CA MET A 81 -1.32 8.24 8.05
C MET A 81 -2.40 7.55 7.20
N HIS A 82 -2.90 8.20 6.16
CA HIS A 82 -3.89 7.63 5.23
C HIS A 82 -3.35 7.50 3.81
N GLY A 83 -2.02 7.56 3.67
CA GLY A 83 -1.37 7.44 2.39
C GLY A 83 -1.47 6.03 1.83
N LEU A 84 -1.45 5.96 0.49
CA LEU A 84 -1.49 4.69 -0.24
C LEU A 84 -0.26 3.81 0.03
N GLU A 85 0.81 4.40 0.58
CA GLU A 85 2.01 3.70 1.05
C GLU A 85 1.65 2.48 1.93
N HIS A 86 0.65 2.62 2.81
CA HIS A 86 0.23 1.57 3.74
C HIS A 86 -0.26 0.29 3.05
N HIS A 87 -0.79 0.39 1.83
CA HIS A 87 -1.21 -0.79 1.06
C HIS A 87 -0.02 -1.68 0.67
N THR A 88 1.19 -1.10 0.64
CA THR A 88 2.42 -1.82 0.32
C THR A 88 3.25 -2.16 1.56
N MET A 89 3.26 -1.29 2.57
CA MET A 89 4.19 -1.39 3.69
C MET A 89 4.03 -2.68 4.51
N VAL A 90 2.81 -3.12 4.79
CA VAL A 90 2.58 -4.35 5.56
C VAL A 90 3.22 -5.56 4.88
N SER A 91 3.01 -5.73 3.58
CA SER A 91 3.67 -6.79 2.82
C SER A 91 5.18 -6.62 2.75
N SER A 92 5.67 -5.39 2.56
CA SER A 92 7.10 -5.11 2.50
C SER A 92 7.81 -5.48 3.81
N ALA A 93 7.20 -5.19 4.96
CA ALA A 93 7.69 -5.63 6.27
C ALA A 93 7.73 -7.16 6.38
N LEU A 94 6.63 -7.84 6.02
CA LEU A 94 6.53 -9.30 6.08
C LEU A 94 7.52 -10.00 5.12
N LEU A 95 7.68 -9.50 3.89
CA LEU A 95 8.65 -10.03 2.91
C LEU A 95 10.08 -9.86 3.42
N THR A 96 10.40 -8.69 3.96
CA THR A 96 11.73 -8.38 4.50
C THR A 96 12.06 -9.27 5.70
N ALA A 97 11.16 -9.36 6.69
CA ALA A 97 11.31 -10.25 7.84
C ALA A 97 11.46 -11.72 7.40
N TYR A 98 10.59 -12.18 6.50
CA TYR A 98 10.65 -13.55 5.95
C TYR A 98 12.00 -13.83 5.28
N ARG A 99 12.54 -12.89 4.50
CA ARG A 99 13.86 -13.05 3.90
C ARG A 99 14.98 -13.10 4.93
N ASN A 100 14.89 -12.28 5.98
CA ASN A 100 15.93 -12.16 7.00
C ASN A 100 16.03 -13.43 7.86
N VAL A 101 14.92 -14.12 8.11
CA VAL A 101 14.90 -15.44 8.77
C VAL A 101 15.24 -16.63 7.83
N GLY A 102 15.71 -16.35 6.61
CA GLY A 102 16.16 -17.39 5.66
C GLY A 102 15.11 -17.85 4.65
N GLY A 103 13.98 -17.16 4.53
CA GLY A 103 12.98 -17.43 3.51
C GLY A 103 13.54 -17.31 2.08
N ASP A 104 13.16 -18.26 1.22
CA ASP A 104 13.67 -18.36 -0.16
C ASP A 104 12.92 -17.41 -1.11
N ILE A 105 13.34 -16.14 -1.10
CA ILE A 105 12.87 -15.11 -2.04
C ILE A 105 14.01 -14.22 -2.54
N ASP A 106 13.86 -13.77 -3.79
CA ASP A 106 14.53 -12.54 -4.25
C ASP A 106 13.76 -11.36 -3.67
N LEU A 107 14.26 -10.81 -2.56
CA LEU A 107 13.60 -9.72 -1.85
C LEU A 107 13.40 -8.49 -2.74
N LYS A 108 14.37 -8.16 -3.60
CA LYS A 108 14.26 -7.00 -4.48
C LYS A 108 13.11 -7.20 -5.47
N ALA A 109 13.08 -8.33 -6.16
CA ALA A 109 12.00 -8.65 -7.09
C ALA A 109 10.63 -8.71 -6.37
N ALA A 110 10.59 -9.29 -5.17
CA ALA A 110 9.37 -9.40 -4.36
C ALA A 110 8.83 -8.02 -3.94
N LEU A 111 9.68 -7.10 -3.50
CA LEU A 111 9.29 -5.74 -3.11
C LEU A 111 8.74 -4.94 -4.30
N TYR A 112 9.36 -5.03 -5.48
CA TYR A 112 8.85 -4.37 -6.68
C TYR A 112 7.52 -4.96 -7.16
N GLU A 113 7.36 -6.28 -7.11
CA GLU A 113 6.09 -6.92 -7.44
C GLU A 113 5.00 -6.52 -6.43
N MET A 114 5.35 -6.40 -5.14
CA MET A 114 4.43 -5.91 -4.12
C MET A 114 4.04 -4.45 -4.38
N GLN A 115 4.99 -3.58 -4.70
CA GLN A 115 4.73 -2.19 -5.06
C GLN A 115 3.75 -2.10 -6.24
N LYS A 116 3.97 -2.91 -7.28
CA LYS A 116 3.10 -2.97 -8.46
C LYS A 116 1.68 -3.42 -8.13
N ARG A 117 1.50 -4.40 -7.23
CA ARG A 117 0.18 -4.89 -6.81
C ARG A 117 -0.52 -3.92 -5.85
N GLY A 118 0.19 -3.42 -4.85
CA GLY A 118 -0.36 -2.52 -3.84
C GLY A 118 -0.81 -1.18 -4.41
N LYS A 119 -0.10 -0.62 -5.41
CA LYS A 119 -0.52 0.59 -6.15
C LYS A 119 -1.86 0.43 -6.88
N GLN A 120 -2.35 -0.79 -7.10
CA GLN A 120 -3.64 -1.04 -7.73
C GLN A 120 -4.80 -1.08 -6.73
N VAL A 121 -4.52 -1.03 -5.42
CA VAL A 121 -5.55 -0.89 -4.40
C VAL A 121 -5.90 0.60 -4.29
N PRO A 122 -7.11 1.03 -4.68
CA PRO A 122 -7.45 2.44 -4.74
C PRO A 122 -7.47 3.09 -3.36
N GLY A 123 -7.25 4.41 -3.35
CA GLY A 123 -7.50 5.24 -2.16
C GLY A 123 -8.93 5.05 -1.63
N GLY A 124 -9.06 5.00 -0.32
CA GLY A 124 -10.36 4.83 0.34
C GLY A 124 -10.98 3.43 0.19
N ALA A 125 -10.27 2.41 -0.31
CA ALA A 125 -10.79 1.03 -0.40
C ALA A 125 -11.37 0.51 0.93
N CYS A 126 -10.77 0.89 2.06
CA CYS A 126 -11.27 0.57 3.40
C CYS A 126 -12.72 1.03 3.60
N GLY A 127 -13.06 2.24 3.16
CA GLY A 127 -14.40 2.84 3.33
C GLY A 127 -15.35 2.54 2.17
N PHE A 128 -14.86 2.54 0.93
CA PHE A 128 -15.69 2.35 -0.26
C PHE A 128 -15.94 0.88 -0.61
N TRP A 129 -14.98 -0.02 -0.33
CA TRP A 129 -15.08 -1.44 -0.67
C TRP A 129 -15.29 -2.33 0.57
N GLY A 130 -15.05 -1.79 1.78
CA GLY A 130 -15.12 -2.55 3.02
C GLY A 130 -13.94 -3.51 3.24
N ALA A 131 -12.85 -3.34 2.47
CA ALA A 131 -11.65 -4.16 2.57
C ALA A 131 -10.42 -3.26 2.74
N CYS A 132 -9.79 -3.31 3.91
CA CYS A 132 -8.63 -2.49 4.20
C CYS A 132 -7.43 -2.86 3.32
N GLY A 133 -6.83 -1.90 2.63
CA GLY A 133 -5.68 -2.16 1.75
C GLY A 133 -4.49 -2.78 2.47
N ALA A 134 -4.26 -2.42 3.75
CA ALA A 134 -3.25 -3.07 4.60
C ALA A 134 -3.58 -4.54 4.89
N GLY A 135 -4.86 -4.87 5.13
CA GLY A 135 -5.28 -6.26 5.31
C GLY A 135 -5.17 -7.08 4.02
N VAL A 136 -5.57 -6.51 2.88
CA VAL A 136 -5.36 -7.13 1.56
C VAL A 136 -3.88 -7.35 1.27
N SER A 137 -3.01 -6.41 1.70
CA SER A 137 -1.56 -6.53 1.62
C SER A 137 -1.08 -7.86 2.20
N THR A 138 -1.56 -8.28 3.37
CA THR A 138 -1.10 -9.53 4.00
C THR A 138 -1.25 -10.78 3.11
N GLY A 139 -2.34 -10.86 2.33
CA GLY A 139 -2.52 -11.91 1.33
C GLY A 139 -1.64 -11.73 0.10
N MET A 140 -1.34 -10.49 -0.30
CA MET A 140 -0.35 -10.22 -1.34
C MET A 140 1.05 -10.70 -0.94
N TYR A 141 1.46 -10.52 0.32
CA TYR A 141 2.70 -11.10 0.86
C TYR A 141 2.75 -12.61 0.63
N VAL A 142 1.72 -13.35 1.05
CA VAL A 142 1.66 -14.82 0.87
C VAL A 142 1.69 -15.18 -0.61
N SER A 143 0.95 -14.44 -1.43
CA SER A 143 0.91 -14.66 -2.88
C SER A 143 2.28 -14.46 -3.53
N VAL A 144 3.02 -13.42 -3.14
CA VAL A 144 4.37 -13.16 -3.66
C VAL A 144 5.37 -14.21 -3.16
N ALA A 145 5.36 -14.50 -1.85
CA ALA A 145 6.28 -15.46 -1.23
C ALA A 145 6.11 -16.88 -1.80
N LEU A 146 4.87 -17.31 -2.05
CA LEU A 146 4.55 -18.62 -2.61
C LEU A 146 4.47 -18.64 -4.14
N LYS A 147 4.77 -17.52 -4.82
CA LYS A 147 4.64 -17.37 -6.29
C LYS A 147 3.25 -17.78 -6.80
N ALA A 148 2.22 -17.48 -6.02
CA ALA A 148 0.85 -17.87 -6.31
C ALA A 148 0.32 -17.16 -7.57
N THR A 149 -0.52 -17.88 -8.30
CA THR A 149 -1.33 -17.36 -9.41
C THR A 149 -2.80 -17.73 -9.13
N PRO A 150 -3.77 -17.20 -9.90
CA PRO A 150 -5.18 -17.60 -9.76
C PRO A 150 -5.43 -19.11 -9.92
N LEU A 151 -4.46 -19.88 -10.44
CA LEU A 151 -4.56 -21.33 -10.65
C LEU A 151 -3.68 -22.15 -9.69
N ALA A 152 -3.03 -21.51 -8.70
CA ALA A 152 -2.03 -22.15 -7.85
C ALA A 152 -2.62 -22.96 -6.67
N GLY A 153 -3.88 -23.37 -6.73
CA GLY A 153 -4.54 -24.23 -5.75
C GLY A 153 -4.34 -23.74 -4.30
N ASP A 154 -3.57 -24.50 -3.52
CA ASP A 154 -3.28 -24.23 -2.12
C ASP A 154 -2.67 -22.84 -1.89
N ALA A 155 -1.72 -22.40 -2.71
CA ALA A 155 -1.08 -21.09 -2.53
C ALA A 155 -2.06 -19.93 -2.75
N TRP A 156 -3.01 -20.10 -3.68
CA TRP A 156 -4.11 -19.15 -3.87
C TRP A 156 -5.05 -19.15 -2.65
N GLY A 157 -5.40 -20.33 -2.13
CA GLY A 157 -6.23 -20.48 -0.94
C GLY A 157 -5.61 -19.83 0.30
N LEU A 158 -4.33 -20.09 0.55
CA LEU A 158 -3.57 -19.49 1.66
C LEU A 158 -3.49 -17.97 1.56
N SER A 159 -3.32 -17.42 0.35
CA SER A 159 -3.29 -15.97 0.13
C SER A 159 -4.61 -15.32 0.54
N ASN A 160 -5.74 -15.90 0.13
CA ASN A 160 -7.07 -15.38 0.50
C ASN A 160 -7.37 -15.58 1.99
N GLN A 161 -6.94 -16.71 2.57
CA GLN A 161 -7.12 -16.98 3.99
C GLN A 161 -6.34 -15.98 4.85
N MET A 162 -5.13 -15.59 4.44
CA MET A 162 -4.35 -14.58 5.15
C MET A 162 -5.07 -13.24 5.17
N THR A 163 -5.56 -12.77 4.02
CA THR A 163 -6.37 -11.55 3.93
C THR A 163 -7.60 -11.63 4.83
N ALA A 164 -8.35 -12.74 4.79
CA ALA A 164 -9.55 -12.91 5.60
C ALA A 164 -9.25 -12.82 7.11
N ARG A 165 -8.19 -13.49 7.57
CA ARG A 165 -7.77 -13.46 8.99
C ARG A 165 -7.29 -12.07 9.42
N ALA A 166 -6.63 -11.33 8.54
CA ALA A 166 -6.18 -9.97 8.83
C ALA A 166 -7.35 -8.96 8.94
N HIS A 167 -8.54 -9.32 8.49
CA HIS A 167 -9.77 -8.53 8.64
C HIS A 167 -10.67 -8.98 9.80
N ASP A 168 -10.36 -10.11 10.42
CA ASP A 168 -11.13 -10.71 11.54
C ASP A 168 -10.67 -10.17 12.92
N CYS A 169 -10.15 -8.95 12.95
CA CYS A 169 -9.55 -8.30 14.11
C CYS A 169 -10.55 -7.45 14.89
#